data_AF-A0A246T8E3-F1
#
_entry.id   AF-A0A246T8E3-F1
#
_cell.length_a   1.000
_cell.length_b   1.000
_cell.length_c   1.000
_cell.angle_alpha   90.00
_cell.angle_beta   90.00
_cell.angle_gamma   90.00
#
_symmetry.space_group_name_H-M   'P 1'
#
loop_
_entity.id
_entity.type
_entity.pdbx_description
1 polymer ?
#
loop_
_entity_poly.entity_id
_entity_poly.type
_entity_poly.pdbx_seq_one_letter_code
_entity_poly.pdbx_strand_id
1 'polypeptide(L)'
;MNLENRTENVDLGVVERIKTAIEAEQRIIDECTARMRRYRAALNALTGPQPTSLPLNTDAPIVARRVHMGSTAHMLRKQVAQLLLEQQKPLSRAEILSGLAAKGITLDVKDPGKRISKVMWDAKEFQHLPTGYWFAEHADQPGPDEDQK
;
A
#
# COMPACT_ATOMS: atom_id res chain seq x y z
N MET A 1 -48.72 -3.72 40.58
CA MET A 1 -48.16 -4.97 40.03
C MET A 1 -46.88 -4.61 39.31
N ASN A 2 -45.75 -5.12 39.82
CA ASN A 2 -44.38 -4.70 39.50
C ASN A 2 -43.97 -5.10 38.07
N LEU A 3 -43.48 -4.12 37.30
CA LEU A 3 -42.69 -4.33 36.08
C LEU A 3 -41.19 -4.11 36.37
N GLU A 4 -40.65 -4.82 37.35
CA GLU A 4 -39.22 -4.77 37.64
C GLU A 4 -38.63 -6.17 37.49
N ASN A 5 -37.49 -6.23 36.79
CA ASN A 5 -36.56 -7.35 36.68
C ASN A 5 -36.83 -8.32 35.52
N ARG A 6 -36.80 -7.78 34.30
CA ARG A 6 -36.40 -8.53 33.10
C ARG A 6 -34.98 -8.16 32.68
N THR A 7 -34.08 -7.96 33.64
CA THR A 7 -32.64 -7.88 33.36
C THR A 7 -32.16 -9.31 33.10
N GLU A 8 -32.11 -9.63 31.82
CA GLU A 8 -31.51 -10.83 31.27
C GLU A 8 -30.17 -11.11 31.97
N ASN A 9 -29.94 -12.37 32.29
CA ASN A 9 -28.71 -12.87 32.89
C ASN A 9 -27.59 -12.78 31.85
N VAL A 10 -27.11 -11.55 31.61
CA VAL A 10 -26.03 -11.27 30.67
C VAL A 10 -24.74 -11.76 31.33
N ASP A 11 -24.12 -12.77 30.73
CA ASP A 11 -22.82 -13.26 31.16
C ASP A 11 -21.79 -12.13 31.12
N LEU A 12 -21.42 -11.64 32.31
CA LEU A 12 -20.44 -10.57 32.51
C LEU A 12 -19.11 -10.89 31.82
N GLY A 13 -18.74 -12.17 31.69
CA GLY A 13 -17.55 -12.62 30.98
C GLY A 13 -17.64 -12.50 29.46
N VAL A 14 -18.85 -12.56 28.89
CA VAL A 14 -19.07 -12.25 27.46
C VAL A 14 -18.98 -10.75 27.22
N VAL A 15 -19.57 -9.94 28.12
CA VAL A 15 -19.54 -8.48 28.01
C VAL A 15 -18.12 -7.93 28.07
N GLU A 16 -17.29 -8.39 29.01
CA GLU A 16 -15.90 -7.93 29.12
C GLU A 16 -15.05 -8.33 27.90
N ARG A 17 -15.27 -9.51 27.33
CA ARG A 17 -14.61 -9.92 26.08
C ARG A 17 -15.00 -9.04 24.90
N ILE A 18 -16.28 -8.70 24.78
CA ILE A 18 -16.78 -7.82 23.72
C ILE A 18 -16.21 -6.41 23.89
N LYS A 19 -16.20 -5.86 25.11
CA LYS A 19 -15.58 -4.55 25.39
C LYS A 19 -14.10 -4.54 25.02
N THR A 20 -13.35 -5.57 25.42
CA THR A 20 -11.92 -5.69 25.10
C THR A 20 -11.69 -5.75 23.59
N ALA A 21 -12.55 -6.47 22.86
CA ALA A 21 -12.48 -6.53 21.40
C ALA A 21 -12.79 -5.17 20.74
N ILE A 22 -13.82 -4.47 21.22
CA ILE A 22 -14.15 -3.12 20.73
C ILE A 22 -12.99 -2.16 20.97
N GLU A 23 -12.36 -2.18 22.14
CA GLU A 23 -11.20 -1.34 22.43
C GLU A 23 -10.01 -1.65 21.53
N ALA A 24 -9.76 -2.93 21.22
CA ALA A 24 -8.69 -3.33 20.31
C ALA A 24 -8.95 -2.82 18.88
N GLU A 25 -10.16 -2.97 18.38
CA GLU A 25 -10.56 -2.44 17.07
C GLU A 25 -10.49 -0.91 17.03
N GLN A 26 -10.90 -0.24 18.10
CA GLN A 26 -10.82 1.21 18.21
C GLN A 26 -9.38 1.71 18.13
N ARG A 27 -8.40 0.99 18.70
CA ARG A 27 -6.98 1.32 18.56
C ARG A 27 -6.50 1.25 17.12
N ILE A 28 -6.97 0.27 16.35
CA ILE A 28 -6.64 0.14 14.92
C ILE A 28 -7.23 1.30 14.13
N ILE A 29 -8.48 1.69 14.43
CA ILE A 29 -9.14 2.85 13.83
C ILE A 29 -8.38 4.14 14.16
N ASP A 30 -7.93 4.31 15.39
CA ASP A 30 -7.19 5.50 15.83
C ASP A 30 -5.83 5.59 15.13
N GLU A 31 -5.11 4.48 14.97
CA GLU A 31 -3.86 4.44 14.22
C GLU A 31 -4.09 4.77 12.74
N CYS A 32 -5.14 4.19 12.15
CA CYS A 32 -5.52 4.44 10.76
C CYS A 32 -5.91 5.91 10.56
N THR A 33 -6.62 6.51 11.51
CA THR A 33 -7.01 7.91 11.52
C THR A 33 -5.81 8.83 11.67
N ALA A 34 -4.87 8.51 12.55
CA ALA A 34 -3.62 9.26 12.72
C ALA A 34 -2.77 9.21 11.43
N ARG A 35 -2.71 8.04 10.79
CA ARG A 35 -2.02 7.85 9.51
C ARG A 35 -2.67 8.68 8.40
N MET A 36 -4.00 8.66 8.30
CA MET A 36 -4.76 9.48 7.35
C MET A 36 -4.53 10.98 7.57
N ARG A 37 -4.49 11.42 8.83
CA ARG A 37 -4.21 12.82 9.18
C ARG A 37 -2.82 13.26 8.71
N ARG A 38 -1.80 12.39 8.83
CA ARG A 38 -0.45 12.67 8.33
C ARG A 38 -0.42 12.82 6.81
N TYR A 39 -1.11 11.93 6.08
CA TYR A 39 -1.18 12.04 4.62
C TYR A 39 -1.92 13.30 4.17
N ARG A 40 -3.03 13.65 4.82
CA ARG A 40 -3.74 14.91 4.54
C ARG A 40 -2.89 16.14 4.84
N ALA A 41 -2.15 16.15 5.95
CA ALA A 41 -1.24 17.25 6.28
C ALA A 41 -0.10 17.38 5.26
N ALA A 42 0.48 16.25 4.83
CA ALA A 42 1.51 16.23 3.79
C ALA A 42 0.95 16.72 2.45
N LEU A 43 -0.27 16.31 2.07
CA LEU A 43 -0.93 16.78 0.87
C LEU A 43 -1.15 18.30 0.92
N ASN A 44 -1.71 18.81 2.03
CA ASN A 44 -1.92 20.25 2.22
C ASN A 44 -0.60 21.03 2.19
N ALA A 45 0.51 20.47 2.66
CA ALA A 45 1.82 21.12 2.55
C ALA A 45 2.33 21.21 1.10
N LEU A 46 1.91 20.28 0.23
CA LEU A 46 2.27 20.26 -1.19
C LEU A 46 1.32 21.09 -2.06
N THR A 47 0.04 21.20 -1.67
CA THR A 47 -1.01 21.81 -2.48
C THR A 47 -1.58 23.10 -1.89
N GLY A 48 -1.20 23.46 -0.67
CA GLY A 48 -1.66 24.67 0.00
C GLY A 48 -1.08 25.94 -0.66
N PRO A 49 -1.79 27.07 -0.63
CA PRO A 49 -1.22 28.34 -1.03
C PRO A 49 -0.08 28.69 -0.10
N GLN A 50 1.15 28.65 -0.62
CA GLN A 50 2.33 29.15 0.10
C GLN A 50 2.06 30.61 0.49
N PRO A 51 2.17 31.01 1.76
CA PRO A 51 2.19 32.43 2.08
C PRO A 51 3.44 33.02 1.43
N THR A 52 3.22 33.75 0.35
CA THR A 52 4.20 34.57 -0.33
C THR A 52 4.67 35.66 0.61
N SER A 53 5.71 35.40 1.41
CA SER A 53 6.75 36.36 1.80
C SER A 53 7.53 35.84 3.00
N LEU A 54 8.75 35.36 2.80
CA LEU A 54 9.84 35.43 3.78
C LEU A 54 11.14 35.63 2.99
N PRO A 55 12.01 36.56 3.42
CA PRO A 55 13.12 37.04 2.60
C PRO A 55 14.19 35.96 2.44
N LEU A 56 14.63 35.76 1.19
CA LEU A 56 15.83 35.01 0.84
C LEU A 56 17.03 35.72 1.46
N ASN A 57 17.65 35.15 2.50
CA ASN A 57 19.09 35.30 2.64
C ASN A 57 19.78 34.19 3.45
N THR A 58 20.98 33.87 2.97
CA THR A 58 22.12 33.19 3.62
C THR A 58 22.32 31.69 3.33
N ASP A 59 23.06 31.43 2.24
CA ASP A 59 24.29 30.59 2.16
C ASP A 59 24.35 29.19 2.82
N ALA A 60 23.23 28.49 2.96
CA ALA A 60 23.26 27.04 3.12
C ALA A 60 23.10 26.36 1.75
N PRO A 61 23.93 25.38 1.36
CA PRO A 61 23.56 24.52 0.26
C PRO A 61 22.22 23.90 0.65
N ILE A 62 21.19 24.20 -0.15
CA ILE A 62 19.88 23.57 -0.03
C ILE A 62 20.11 22.11 -0.40
N VAL A 63 20.59 21.32 0.57
CA VAL A 63 20.43 19.88 0.54
C VAL A 63 18.94 19.73 0.74
N ALA A 64 18.21 19.76 -0.39
CA ALA A 64 16.83 19.38 -0.46
C ALA A 64 16.75 18.01 0.22
N ARG A 65 16.34 18.02 1.49
CA ARG A 65 16.25 16.84 2.32
C ARG A 65 15.08 16.07 1.71
N ARG A 66 15.38 15.23 0.72
CA ARG A 66 14.43 14.32 0.07
C ARG A 66 13.87 13.47 1.19
N VAL A 67 12.70 13.85 1.68
CA VAL A 67 11.96 13.11 2.69
C VAL A 67 11.66 11.77 2.04
N HIS A 68 12.40 10.74 2.46
CA HIS A 68 12.23 9.37 1.98
C HIS A 68 10.96 8.80 2.61
N MET A 69 9.80 9.24 2.11
CA MET A 69 8.54 8.54 2.37
C MET A 69 8.68 7.15 1.75
N GLY A 70 8.75 6.12 2.58
CA GLY A 70 8.68 4.68 2.24
C GLY A 70 8.95 4.37 0.78
N SER A 71 10.24 4.31 0.43
CA SER A 71 10.85 4.07 -0.90
C SER A 71 9.88 3.83 -2.05
N THR A 72 10.00 4.58 -3.14
CA THR A 72 9.43 4.27 -4.47
C THR A 72 9.38 2.77 -4.83
N ALA A 73 10.34 1.97 -4.36
CA ALA A 73 10.32 0.52 -4.48
C ALA A 73 9.13 -0.14 -3.75
N HIS A 74 8.83 0.24 -2.51
CA HIS A 74 7.69 -0.28 -1.74
C HIS A 74 6.35 0.08 -2.40
N MET A 75 6.19 1.32 -2.85
CA MET A 75 5.00 1.73 -3.62
C MET A 75 4.87 0.89 -4.90
N LEU A 76 5.96 0.71 -5.63
CA LEU A 76 5.98 -0.09 -6.85
C LEU A 76 5.60 -1.54 -6.59
N ARG A 77 6.15 -2.17 -5.55
CA ARG A 77 5.80 -3.55 -5.16
C ARG A 77 4.31 -3.70 -4.85
N LYS A 78 3.75 -2.77 -4.06
CA LYS A 78 2.31 -2.78 -3.74
C LYS A 78 1.44 -2.66 -4.99
N GLN A 79 1.80 -1.79 -5.92
CA GLN A 79 1.03 -1.56 -7.14
C GLN A 79 1.15 -2.72 -8.13
N VAL A 80 2.34 -3.31 -8.24
CA VAL A 80 2.55 -4.51 -9.05
C VAL A 80 1.78 -5.70 -8.46
N ALA A 81 1.81 -5.89 -7.14
CA ALA A 81 1.00 -6.93 -6.49
C ALA A 81 -0.50 -6.76 -6.78
N GLN A 82 -1.03 -5.54 -6.75
CA GLN A 82 -2.42 -5.28 -7.12
C GLN A 82 -2.70 -5.62 -8.59
N LEU A 83 -1.82 -5.26 -9.52
CA LEU A 83 -1.98 -5.62 -10.93
C LEU A 83 -1.96 -7.13 -11.16
N LEU A 84 -1.09 -7.86 -10.46
CA LEU A 84 -1.03 -9.32 -10.54
C LEU A 84 -2.29 -9.99 -9.99
N LEU A 85 -2.83 -9.47 -8.88
CA LEU A 85 -4.10 -9.94 -8.31
C LEU A 85 -5.30 -9.64 -9.22
N GLU A 86 -5.33 -8.46 -9.84
CA GLU A 86 -6.42 -8.04 -10.74
C GLU A 86 -6.43 -8.85 -12.03
N GLN A 87 -5.26 -9.14 -12.61
CA GLN A 87 -5.16 -9.83 -13.90
C GLN A 87 -5.06 -11.36 -13.77
N GLN A 88 -4.78 -11.86 -12.56
CA GLN A 88 -4.64 -13.29 -12.24
C GLN A 88 -3.70 -14.06 -13.19
N LYS A 89 -2.70 -13.38 -13.75
CA LYS A 89 -1.73 -13.94 -14.70
C LYS A 89 -0.34 -13.32 -14.51
N PRO A 90 0.74 -14.03 -14.85
CA PRO A 90 2.09 -13.45 -14.92
C PRO A 90 2.10 -12.22 -15.82
N LEU A 91 2.74 -11.14 -15.36
CA LEU A 91 2.82 -9.89 -16.12
C LEU A 91 4.24 -9.59 -16.55
N SER A 92 4.39 -9.31 -17.84
CA SER A 92 5.63 -8.81 -18.38
C SER A 92 5.94 -7.40 -17.85
N ARG A 93 7.21 -7.01 -17.93
CA ARG A 93 7.65 -5.66 -17.59
C ARG A 93 6.90 -4.57 -18.36
N ALA A 94 6.52 -4.84 -19.62
CA ALA A 94 5.76 -3.90 -20.45
C ALA A 94 4.31 -3.76 -19.99
N GLU A 95 3.65 -4.88 -19.66
CA GLU A 95 2.29 -4.88 -19.10
C GLU A 95 2.24 -4.20 -17.73
N ILE A 96 3.24 -4.43 -16.88
CA ILE A 96 3.37 -3.73 -15.60
C ILE A 96 3.49 -2.22 -15.82
N LEU A 97 4.34 -1.78 -16.75
CA LEU A 97 4.48 -0.36 -17.07
C LEU A 97 3.18 0.24 -17.58
N SER A 98 2.49 -0.45 -18.49
CA SER A 98 1.21 -0.01 -19.03
C SER A 98 0.13 0.07 -17.94
N GLY A 99 0.05 -0.93 -17.06
CA GLY A 99 -0.89 -0.96 -15.94
C GLY A 99 -0.63 0.15 -14.92
N LEU A 100 0.65 0.46 -14.63
CA LEU A 100 1.02 1.59 -13.77
C LEU A 100 0.65 2.93 -14.41
N ALA A 101 0.90 3.10 -15.72
CA ALA A 101 0.51 4.30 -16.45
C ALA A 101 -1.02 4.49 -16.48
N ALA A 102 -1.78 3.40 -16.68
CA ALA A 102 -3.24 3.43 -16.62
C ALA A 102 -3.78 3.83 -15.24
N LYS A 103 -3.07 3.49 -14.16
CA LYS A 103 -3.38 3.93 -12.78
C LYS A 103 -2.85 5.35 -12.46
N GLY A 104 -2.31 6.08 -13.44
CA GLY A 104 -1.79 7.44 -13.28
C GLY A 104 -0.44 7.51 -12.56
N ILE A 105 0.29 6.40 -12.45
CA ILE A 105 1.58 6.33 -11.77
C ILE A 105 2.70 6.47 -12.80
N THR A 106 3.32 7.64 -12.84
CA THR A 106 4.49 7.90 -13.67
C THR A 106 5.78 7.74 -12.88
N LEU A 107 6.69 6.92 -13.38
CA LEU A 107 8.01 6.74 -12.81
C LEU A 107 8.97 7.79 -13.40
N ASP A 108 9.32 8.81 -12.62
CA ASP A 108 10.32 9.83 -12.98
C ASP A 108 11.76 9.26 -12.89
N VAL A 109 12.08 8.36 -13.82
CA VAL A 109 13.39 7.71 -13.90
C VAL A 109 13.74 7.53 -15.36
N LYS A 110 15.02 7.72 -15.70
CA LYS A 110 15.55 7.57 -17.05
C LYS A 110 15.15 6.26 -17.74
N ASP A 111 15.13 5.15 -16.99
CA ASP A 111 14.71 3.83 -17.46
C ASP A 111 13.68 3.21 -16.49
N PRO A 112 12.38 3.53 -16.64
CA PRO A 112 11.35 3.13 -15.66
C PRO A 112 11.22 1.61 -15.56
N GLY A 113 11.37 0.93 -16.68
CA GLY A 113 11.34 -0.52 -16.63
C GLY A 113 12.58 -1.16 -15.97
N LYS A 114 13.78 -0.57 -16.07
CA LYS A 114 14.96 -1.15 -15.38
C LYS A 114 14.79 -0.99 -13.87
N ARG A 115 14.15 0.11 -13.44
CA ARG A 115 13.72 0.33 -12.05
C ARG A 115 12.78 -0.79 -11.60
N ILE A 116 11.77 -1.14 -12.41
CA ILE A 116 10.84 -2.25 -12.11
C ILE A 116 11.59 -3.57 -11.97
N SER A 117 12.41 -3.95 -12.94
CA SER A 117 13.17 -5.20 -12.88
C SER A 117 14.07 -5.25 -11.65
N LYS A 118 14.74 -4.15 -11.31
CA LYS A 118 15.58 -4.07 -10.10
C LYS A 118 14.77 -4.24 -8.82
N VAL A 119 13.60 -3.59 -8.72
CA VAL A 119 12.75 -3.67 -7.53
C VAL A 119 12.10 -5.04 -7.38
N MET A 120 11.69 -5.66 -8.48
CA MET A 120 11.12 -7.01 -8.50
C MET A 120 12.17 -8.06 -8.14
N TRP A 121 13.39 -7.94 -8.67
CA TRP A 121 14.48 -8.87 -8.39
C TRP A 121 14.95 -8.83 -6.94
N ASP A 122 14.96 -7.65 -6.33
CA ASP A 122 15.35 -7.45 -4.92
C ASP A 122 14.27 -7.95 -3.94
N ALA A 123 13.05 -8.19 -4.43
CA ALA A 123 11.90 -8.56 -3.62
C ALA A 123 11.66 -10.07 -3.64
N LYS A 124 11.85 -10.71 -2.49
CA LYS A 124 11.67 -12.17 -2.32
C LYS A 124 10.24 -12.66 -2.56
N GLU A 125 9.26 -11.75 -2.56
CA GLU A 125 7.84 -12.06 -2.74
C GLU A 125 7.46 -12.27 -4.23
N PHE A 126 8.34 -11.93 -5.17
CA PHE A 126 8.11 -12.09 -6.60
C PHE A 126 9.14 -13.01 -7.24
N GLN A 127 8.71 -13.75 -8.26
CA GLN A 127 9.56 -14.59 -9.08
C GLN A 127 9.40 -14.20 -10.55
N HIS A 128 10.51 -14.30 -11.28
CA HIS A 128 10.51 -14.12 -12.73
C HIS A 128 10.32 -15.48 -13.43
N LEU A 129 9.18 -15.65 -14.08
CA LEU A 129 8.84 -16.78 -14.95
C LEU A 129 9.16 -16.42 -16.42
N PRO A 130 9.24 -17.41 -17.33
CA PRO A 130 9.41 -17.13 -18.77
C PRO A 130 8.31 -16.23 -19.36
N THR A 131 7.11 -16.27 -18.77
CA THR A 131 5.93 -15.50 -19.19
C THR A 131 5.80 -14.13 -18.52
N GLY A 132 6.62 -13.83 -17.50
CA GLY A 132 6.57 -12.56 -16.77
C GLY A 132 6.85 -12.69 -15.28
N TYR A 133 6.57 -11.64 -14.52
CA TYR A 133 6.67 -11.67 -13.05
C TYR A 133 5.38 -12.22 -12.43
N TRP A 134 5.52 -13.06 -11.40
CA TRP A 134 4.43 -13.61 -10.62
C TRP A 134 4.80 -13.68 -9.13
N PHE A 135 3.85 -14.03 -8.26
CA PHE A 135 4.11 -14.25 -6.84
C PHE A 135 4.96 -15.51 -6.62
N ALA A 136 5.98 -15.41 -5.77
CA ALA A 136 6.88 -16.52 -5.48
C ALA A 136 6.18 -17.70 -4.76
N GLU A 137 5.14 -17.42 -3.97
CA GLU A 137 4.35 -18.46 -3.26
C GLU A 137 3.53 -19.36 -4.21
N HIS A 138 3.28 -18.92 -5.44
CA HIS A 138 2.45 -19.63 -6.42
C HIS A 138 3.25 -20.25 -7.57
N ALA A 139 4.57 -20.12 -7.59
CA ALA A 139 5.40 -20.62 -8.69
C ALA A 139 5.51 -22.15 -8.75
N ASP A 140 5.02 -22.86 -7.73
CA ASP A 140 4.95 -24.33 -7.67
C ASP A 140 3.59 -24.88 -8.10
N GLN A 141 2.68 -24.05 -8.61
CA GLN A 141 1.54 -24.55 -9.36
C GLN A 141 1.89 -24.59 -10.84
N PRO A 142 2.11 -25.78 -11.44
CA PRO A 142 2.11 -25.89 -12.88
C PRO A 142 0.77 -25.33 -13.37
N GLY A 143 0.82 -24.49 -14.40
CA GLY A 143 -0.38 -23.92 -15.01
C GLY A 143 -1.38 -25.02 -15.36
N PRO A 144 -2.69 -24.71 -15.40
CA PRO A 144 -3.68 -25.70 -15.78
C PRO A 144 -3.28 -26.24 -17.15
N ASP A 145 -3.17 -27.56 -17.25
CA ASP A 145 -2.84 -28.29 -18.46
C ASP A 145 -3.63 -27.72 -19.66
N GLU A 146 -2.96 -26.89 -20.47
CA GLU A 146 -3.30 -26.75 -21.89
C GLU A 146 -2.64 -27.93 -22.60
N ASP A 147 -3.35 -29.05 -22.58
CA ASP A 147 -3.23 -30.17 -23.51
C ASP A 147 -4.41 -31.12 -23.21
N GLN A 148 -5.16 -31.68 -24.15
CA GLN A 148 -5.24 -31.55 -25.59
C GLN A 148 -6.41 -32.48 -25.97
N LYS A 149 -7.25 -32.05 -26.91
CA LYS A 149 -7.98 -32.91 -27.87
C LYS A 149 -9.27 -33.61 -27.47
#